data_AF-A0A7K2HU63-F1
#
_entry.id   AF-A0A7K2HU63-F1
#
_cell.length_a   1.000
_cell.length_b   1.000
_cell.length_c   1.000
_cell.angle_alpha   90.00
_cell.angle_beta   90.00
_cell.angle_gamma   90.00
#
_symmetry.space_group_name_H-M   'P 1'
#
loop_
_entity.id
_entity.type
_entity.pdbx_description
1 polymer ?
#
loop_
_entity_poly.entity_id
_entity_poly.type
_entity_poly.pdbx_seq_one_letter_code
_entity_poly.pdbx_strand_id
1 'polypeptide(L)'
;MNAYVPIMVLGAIAVGFAVFSVGIAILVGPKRYNRAKLEPYECGIEPLTESHSLAPGGASVTTTPRITDRVVQRIPVKYYLTAMLFIIFDIEIVFLYPWAVAFDALGWFGLAAMALFIVNVSVAYAYEWRRGGLTWE
;
A
#
# COMPACT_ATOMS: atom_id res chain seq x y z
N MET A 1 -28.78 23.51 6.87
CA MET A 1 -28.07 22.46 7.64
C MET A 1 -26.79 22.14 6.89
N ASN A 2 -25.62 22.19 7.54
CA ASN A 2 -24.35 21.88 6.87
C ASN A 2 -24.24 20.37 6.64
N ALA A 3 -24.20 19.94 5.38
CA ALA A 3 -24.10 18.54 4.98
C ALA A 3 -22.80 17.86 5.49
N TYR A 4 -21.79 18.65 5.85
CA TYR A 4 -20.51 18.17 6.37
C TYR A 4 -20.54 17.79 7.85
N VAL A 5 -21.48 18.33 8.64
CA VAL A 5 -21.53 18.07 10.09
C VAL A 5 -21.77 16.58 10.39
N PRO A 6 -22.73 15.88 9.75
CA PRO A 6 -22.90 14.44 9.94
C PRO A 6 -21.67 13.62 9.55
N ILE A 7 -20.96 13.99 8.49
CA ILE A 7 -19.76 13.29 8.02
C ILE A 7 -18.64 13.39 9.06
N MET A 8 -18.40 14.60 9.59
CA MET A 8 -17.40 14.84 10.62
C MET A 8 -17.74 14.11 11.93
N VAL A 9 -19.02 14.11 12.31
CA VAL A 9 -19.50 13.39 13.51
C VAL A 9 -19.30 11.87 13.35
N LEU A 10 -19.64 11.30 12.20
CA LEU A 10 -19.44 9.87 11.94
C LEU A 10 -17.95 9.51 11.96
N GLY A 11 -17.10 10.34 11.33
CA GLY A 11 -15.65 10.15 11.38
C GLY A 11 -15.10 10.19 12.79
N ALA A 12 -15.54 11.14 13.61
CA ALA A 12 -15.15 11.24 15.01
C ALA A 12 -15.59 10.03 15.84
N ILE A 13 -16.83 9.55 15.64
CA ILE A 13 -17.33 8.35 16.30
C ILE A 13 -16.51 7.12 15.88
N ALA A 14 -16.20 6.97 14.59
CA ALA A 14 -15.42 5.84 14.08
C ALA A 14 -13.99 5.81 14.68
N VAL A 15 -13.32 6.96 14.72
CA VAL A 15 -11.99 7.09 15.36
C VAL A 15 -12.09 6.81 16.86
N GLY A 16 -13.09 7.39 17.53
CA GLY A 16 -13.32 7.17 18.96
C GLY A 16 -13.56 5.70 19.28
N PHE A 17 -14.37 5.00 18.48
CA PHE A 17 -14.62 3.58 18.62
C PHE A 17 -13.34 2.74 18.41
N ALA A 18 -12.54 3.05 17.38
CA ALA A 18 -11.29 2.35 17.12
C ALA A 18 -10.30 2.50 18.30
N VAL A 19 -10.11 3.73 18.79
CA VAL A 19 -9.23 4.02 19.94
C VAL A 19 -9.74 3.36 21.21
N PHE A 20 -11.05 3.46 21.48
CA PHE A 20 -11.67 2.83 22.64
C PHE A 20 -11.54 1.31 22.62
N SER A 21 -11.79 0.69 21.46
CA SER A 21 -11.66 -0.75 21.25
C SER A 21 -10.22 -1.23 21.53
N VAL A 22 -9.22 -0.55 20.96
CA VAL A 22 -7.80 -0.85 21.23
C VAL A 22 -7.46 -0.60 22.70
N GLY A 23 -7.98 0.47 23.30
CA GLY A 23 -7.77 0.80 24.72
C GLY A 23 -8.32 -0.27 25.67
N ILE A 24 -9.54 -0.75 25.44
CA ILE A 24 -10.13 -1.85 26.21
C ILE A 24 -9.32 -3.14 26.02
N ALA A 25 -8.89 -3.46 24.81
CA ALA A 25 -8.09 -4.66 24.55
C ALA A 25 -6.79 -4.66 25.37
N ILE A 26 -6.15 -3.48 25.51
CA ILE A 26 -4.94 -3.32 26.32
C ILE A 26 -5.23 -3.40 27.83
N LEU A 27 -6.41 -2.96 28.28
CA LEU A 27 -6.82 -2.99 29.69
C LEU A 27 -7.24 -4.41 30.15
N VAL A 28 -8.05 -5.11 29.35
CA VAL A 28 -8.66 -6.40 29.69
C VAL A 28 -7.73 -7.59 29.39
N GLY A 29 -6.86 -7.46 28.38
CA GLY A 29 -6.00 -8.54 27.92
C GLY A 29 -4.92 -8.96 28.92
N PRO A 30 -4.73 -10.27 29.19
CA PRO A 30 -3.69 -10.74 30.10
C PRO A 30 -2.29 -10.47 29.50
N LYS A 31 -1.51 -9.63 30.17
CA LYS A 31 -0.16 -9.27 29.74
C LYS A 31 0.86 -10.31 30.24
N ARG A 32 1.22 -11.26 29.37
CA ARG A 32 2.28 -12.26 29.63
C ARG A 32 3.47 -12.02 28.71
N TYR A 33 4.41 -11.20 29.17
CA TYR A 33 5.66 -10.91 28.47
C TYR A 33 6.60 -12.11 28.51
N ASN A 34 7.10 -12.52 27.35
CA ASN A 34 8.13 -13.54 27.19
C ASN A 34 8.99 -13.15 25.97
N ARG A 35 10.31 -13.33 26.04
CA ARG A 35 11.23 -12.97 24.94
C ARG A 35 10.86 -13.67 23.63
N ALA A 36 10.57 -14.97 23.71
CA ALA A 36 10.10 -15.76 22.57
C ALA A 36 8.75 -15.28 21.97
N LYS A 37 7.93 -14.52 22.70
CA LYS A 37 6.68 -13.94 22.15
C LYS A 37 6.90 -12.59 21.43
N LEU A 38 8.05 -11.96 21.64
CA LEU A 38 8.41 -10.67 21.07
C LEU A 38 9.34 -10.81 19.86
N GLU A 39 9.86 -12.02 19.61
CA GLU A 39 10.67 -12.34 18.44
C GLU A 39 9.78 -12.43 17.19
N PRO A 40 10.25 -11.95 16.02
CA PRO A 40 9.55 -12.12 14.75
C PRO A 40 9.24 -13.59 14.47
N TYR A 41 8.05 -13.85 13.91
CA TYR A 41 7.66 -15.21 13.55
C TYR A 41 8.39 -15.68 12.29
N GLU A 42 9.23 -16.69 12.45
CA GLU A 42 10.05 -17.25 11.38
C GLU A 42 10.09 -18.78 11.46
N CYS A 43 9.02 -19.43 11.93
CA CYS A 43 8.94 -20.91 12.01
C CYS A 43 10.13 -21.59 12.71
N GLY A 44 10.85 -20.90 13.59
CA GLY A 44 12.04 -21.41 14.28
C GLY A 44 13.38 -21.18 13.57
N ILE A 45 13.42 -20.52 12.40
CA ILE A 45 14.66 -20.00 11.83
C ILE A 45 14.93 -18.58 12.36
N GLU A 46 16.19 -18.16 12.31
CA GLU A 46 16.54 -16.78 12.62
C GLU A 46 15.89 -15.85 11.59
N PRO A 47 15.29 -14.73 12.03
CA PRO A 47 14.69 -13.80 11.10
C PRO A 47 15.70 -13.33 10.09
N LEU A 48 15.25 -13.20 8.85
CA LEU A 48 15.96 -12.52 7.77
C LEU A 48 15.98 -11.00 8.03
N THR A 49 16.17 -10.58 9.28
CA THR A 49 16.55 -9.22 9.58
C THR A 49 18.05 -9.16 9.37
N GLU A 50 18.44 -8.65 8.21
CA GLU A 50 19.78 -8.13 7.91
C GLU A 50 20.12 -6.90 8.77
N SER A 51 19.77 -6.93 10.06
CA SER A 51 20.47 -6.20 11.10
C SER A 51 21.48 -7.18 11.69
N HIS A 52 22.50 -7.56 10.91
CA HIS A 52 23.75 -7.98 11.53
C HIS A 52 24.31 -6.73 12.23
N SER A 53 23.86 -6.55 13.47
CA SER A 53 24.70 -6.22 14.61
C SER A 53 25.99 -5.47 14.25
N LEU A 54 25.89 -4.15 14.19
CA LEU A 54 27.00 -3.29 14.58
C LEU A 54 27.15 -3.38 16.11
N ALA A 55 27.51 -4.54 16.64
CA ALA A 55 27.83 -4.73 18.06
C ALA A 55 29.03 -5.68 18.19
N PRO A 56 30.04 -5.32 19.01
CA PRO A 56 31.33 -5.99 19.02
C PRO A 56 31.25 -7.31 19.81
N GLY A 57 31.48 -8.42 19.11
CA GLY A 57 31.74 -9.73 19.72
C GLY A 57 30.53 -10.66 19.74
N GLY A 58 30.57 -11.69 18.89
CA GLY A 58 29.61 -12.81 18.90
C GLY A 58 29.52 -13.46 17.54
N ALA A 59 30.35 -14.48 17.33
CA ALA A 59 30.62 -15.16 16.06
C ALA A 59 29.40 -15.59 15.24
N SER A 60 29.41 -15.24 13.94
CA SER A 60 28.66 -15.95 12.90
C SER A 60 29.53 -17.06 12.31
N VAL A 61 29.17 -18.29 12.67
CA VAL A 61 29.60 -19.58 12.12
C VAL A 61 28.49 -19.93 11.12
N THR A 62 28.65 -20.11 9.82
CA THR A 62 29.75 -20.57 8.97
C THR A 62 29.45 -20.12 7.54
N THR A 63 30.51 -19.96 6.75
CA THR A 63 30.59 -19.67 5.30
C THR A 63 30.92 -18.22 4.97
N THR A 64 32.20 -18.02 4.67
CA THR A 64 32.91 -16.81 4.29
C THR A 64 32.08 -15.77 3.51
N PRO A 65 31.68 -14.64 4.12
CA PRO A 65 31.19 -13.50 3.37
C PRO A 65 32.39 -12.69 2.88
N ARG A 66 32.45 -12.46 1.57
CA ARG A 66 33.38 -11.49 0.98
C ARG A 66 32.95 -10.10 1.46
N ILE A 67 33.89 -9.26 1.88
CA ILE A 67 33.72 -7.99 2.62
C ILE A 67 32.89 -6.89 1.88
N THR A 68 32.23 -7.20 0.76
CA THR A 68 31.37 -6.28 0.01
C THR A 68 29.87 -6.47 0.20
N ASP A 69 29.42 -7.56 0.84
CA ASP A 69 28.01 -7.94 0.77
C ASP A 69 27.22 -7.37 1.94
N ARG A 70 26.90 -6.06 1.85
CA ARG A 70 25.66 -5.56 2.44
C ARG A 70 24.53 -6.25 1.70
N VAL A 71 24.03 -7.35 2.25
CA VAL A 71 22.76 -7.88 1.81
C VAL A 71 21.75 -6.81 2.24
N VAL A 72 21.19 -6.13 1.25
CA VAL A 72 20.02 -5.27 1.39
C VAL A 72 18.97 -6.02 0.61
N GLN A 73 18.00 -6.61 1.31
CA GLN A 73 16.87 -7.25 0.67
C GLN A 73 16.13 -6.23 -0.21
N ARG A 74 16.35 -6.32 -1.52
CA ARG A 74 15.69 -5.45 -2.50
C ARG A 74 14.24 -5.90 -2.62
N ILE A 75 13.32 -5.02 -2.25
CA ILE A 75 11.90 -5.23 -2.53
C ILE A 75 11.74 -5.27 -4.06
N PRO A 76 11.05 -6.28 -4.61
CA PRO A 76 10.94 -6.44 -6.05
C PRO A 76 10.16 -5.29 -6.67
N VAL A 77 10.56 -4.87 -7.87
CA VAL A 77 10.05 -3.67 -8.55
C VAL A 77 8.55 -3.77 -8.90
N LYS A 78 7.96 -4.98 -8.92
CA LYS A 78 6.53 -5.23 -9.19
C LYS A 78 5.58 -4.42 -8.30
N TYR A 79 5.94 -4.17 -7.04
CA TYR A 79 5.15 -3.31 -6.16
C TYR A 79 5.14 -1.85 -6.62
N TYR A 80 6.28 -1.35 -7.11
CA TYR A 80 6.40 0.01 -7.64
C TYR A 80 5.59 0.18 -8.93
N LEU A 81 5.70 -0.76 -9.88
CA LEU A 81 4.96 -0.70 -11.14
C LEU A 81 3.45 -0.69 -10.90
N THR A 82 2.98 -1.53 -9.97
CA THR A 82 1.57 -1.61 -9.59
C THR A 82 1.09 -0.32 -8.92
N ALA A 83 1.88 0.24 -7.99
CA ALA A 83 1.54 1.48 -7.31
C ALA A 83 1.51 2.68 -8.28
N MET A 84 2.49 2.77 -9.19
CA MET A 84 2.54 3.82 -10.21
C MET A 84 1.33 3.74 -11.15
N LEU A 85 0.97 2.53 -11.59
CA LEU A 85 -0.22 2.32 -12.42
C LEU A 85 -1.51 2.68 -11.68
N PHE A 86 -1.63 2.31 -10.39
CA PHE A 86 -2.78 2.68 -9.57
C PHE A 86 -2.93 4.21 -9.47
N ILE A 87 -1.84 4.95 -9.25
CA ILE A 87 -1.87 6.41 -9.18
C ILE A 87 -2.34 7.02 -10.51
N ILE A 88 -1.84 6.51 -11.65
CA ILE A 88 -2.22 7.00 -12.98
C ILE A 88 -3.71 6.70 -13.26
N PHE A 89 -4.19 5.51 -12.92
CA PHE A 89 -5.61 5.17 -13.06
C PHE A 89 -6.50 5.99 -12.11
N ASP A 90 -6.09 6.24 -10.88
CA ASP A 90 -6.84 7.05 -9.91
C ASP A 90 -7.02 8.50 -10.40
N ILE A 91 -5.97 9.10 -10.96
CA ILE A 91 -6.08 10.45 -11.54
C ILE A 91 -6.98 10.50 -12.78
N GLU A 92 -7.06 9.42 -13.57
CA GLU A 92 -8.03 9.33 -14.67
C GLU A 92 -9.47 9.41 -14.14
N ILE A 93 -9.79 8.69 -13.06
CA ILE A 93 -11.13 8.72 -12.45
C ILE A 93 -11.44 10.13 -11.92
N VAL A 94 -10.45 10.83 -11.34
CA VAL A 94 -10.62 12.23 -10.91
C VAL A 94 -11.06 13.14 -12.07
N PHE A 95 -10.57 12.90 -13.30
CA PHE A 95 -11.03 13.64 -14.48
C PHE A 95 -12.39 13.16 -15.01
N LEU A 96 -12.75 11.90 -14.79
CA LEU A 96 -14.08 11.38 -15.15
C LEU A 96 -15.19 11.95 -14.27
N TYR A 97 -14.91 12.25 -12.99
CA TYR A 97 -15.93 12.72 -12.04
C TYR A 97 -16.65 14.02 -12.48
N PRO A 98 -15.95 15.13 -12.81
CA PRO A 98 -16.63 16.36 -13.22
C PRO A 98 -17.48 16.17 -14.48
N TRP A 99 -17.01 15.38 -15.44
CA TRP A 99 -17.76 15.06 -16.65
C TRP A 99 -19.01 14.22 -16.33
N ALA A 100 -18.90 13.23 -15.45
CA ALA A 100 -20.02 12.39 -15.03
C ALA A 100 -21.11 13.20 -14.31
N VAL A 101 -20.71 14.16 -13.46
CA VAL A 101 -21.64 15.04 -12.73
C VAL A 101 -22.28 16.08 -13.65
N ALA A 102 -21.57 16.57 -14.66
CA ALA A 102 -22.05 17.59 -15.58
C ALA A 102 -22.51 17.05 -16.95
N PHE A 103 -22.70 15.73 -17.08
CA PHE A 103 -22.97 15.05 -18.35
C PHE A 103 -24.14 15.67 -19.13
N ASP A 104 -25.19 16.04 -18.40
CA ASP A 104 -26.43 16.61 -18.91
C ASP A 104 -26.21 17.94 -19.68
N ALA A 105 -25.19 18.72 -19.31
CA ALA A 105 -24.88 20.01 -19.92
C ALA A 105 -23.99 19.89 -21.17
N LEU A 106 -23.21 18.81 -21.29
CA LEU A 106 -22.23 18.64 -22.37
C LEU A 106 -22.75 17.82 -23.56
N GLY A 107 -23.75 16.96 -23.34
CA GLY A 107 -24.39 16.16 -24.38
C GLY A 107 -23.41 15.36 -25.25
N TRP A 108 -23.68 15.31 -26.56
CA TRP A 108 -22.89 14.51 -27.52
C TRP A 108 -21.43 14.96 -27.66
N PHE A 109 -21.16 16.26 -27.51
CA PHE A 109 -19.79 16.78 -27.57
C PHE A 109 -18.95 16.26 -26.39
N GLY A 110 -19.51 16.31 -25.18
CA GLY A 110 -18.86 15.75 -23.99
C GLY A 110 -18.63 14.25 -24.11
N LEU A 111 -19.57 13.52 -24.68
CA LEU A 111 -19.42 12.08 -24.92
C LEU A 111 -18.27 11.79 -25.88
N ALA A 112 -18.19 12.49 -27.01
CA ALA A 112 -17.11 12.29 -27.99
C ALA A 112 -15.74 12.67 -27.41
N ALA A 113 -15.65 13.81 -26.71
CA ALA A 113 -14.43 14.25 -26.05
C ALA A 113 -13.97 13.25 -24.97
N MET A 114 -14.90 12.73 -24.18
CA MET A 114 -14.57 11.76 -23.12
C MET A 114 -14.22 10.39 -23.67
N ALA A 115 -14.90 9.92 -24.72
CA ALA A 115 -14.53 8.70 -25.41
C ALA A 115 -13.09 8.79 -25.96
N LEU A 116 -12.72 9.92 -26.56
CA LEU A 116 -11.36 10.15 -27.05
C LEU A 116 -10.34 10.18 -25.90
N PHE A 117 -10.67 10.79 -24.76
CA PHE A 117 -9.84 10.76 -23.56
C PHE A 117 -9.62 9.33 -23.04
N ILE A 118 -10.70 8.57 -22.80
CA ILE A 118 -10.63 7.20 -22.29
C ILE A 118 -9.84 6.30 -23.23
N VAL A 119 -10.09 6.38 -24.54
CA VAL A 119 -9.37 5.58 -25.53
C VAL A 119 -7.88 5.89 -25.50
N ASN A 120 -7.49 7.16 -25.52
CA ASN A 120 -6.08 7.55 -25.54
C ASN A 120 -5.33 7.08 -24.29
N VAL A 121 -5.93 7.22 -23.11
CA VAL A 121 -5.25 6.81 -21.88
C VAL A 121 -5.25 5.29 -21.72
N SER A 122 -6.33 4.61 -22.13
CA SER A 122 -6.40 3.14 -22.16
C SER A 122 -5.32 2.50 -23.03
N VAL A 123 -4.77 3.20 -24.03
CA VAL A 123 -3.63 2.70 -24.82
C VAL A 123 -2.40 2.46 -23.94
N ALA A 124 -2.11 3.36 -22.99
CA ALA A 124 -0.97 3.20 -22.08
C ALA A 124 -1.17 1.98 -21.17
N TYR A 125 -2.38 1.80 -20.62
CA TYR A 125 -2.74 0.63 -19.82
C TYR A 125 -2.65 -0.68 -20.62
N ALA A 126 -3.24 -0.70 -21.82
CA ALA A 126 -3.23 -1.86 -22.71
C ALA A 126 -1.81 -2.24 -23.14
N TYR A 127 -0.93 -1.24 -23.31
CA TYR A 127 0.47 -1.46 -23.63
C TYR A 127 1.22 -2.11 -22.46
N GLU A 128 1.05 -1.60 -21.23
CA GLU A 128 1.71 -2.16 -20.05
C GLU A 128 1.22 -3.59 -19.77
N TRP A 129 -0.08 -3.83 -19.96
CA TRP A 129 -0.67 -5.17 -19.91
C TRP A 129 -0.02 -6.11 -20.93
N ARG A 130 0.10 -5.67 -22.19
CA ARG A 130 0.75 -6.43 -23.27
C ARG A 130 2.22 -6.75 -22.97
N ARG A 131 2.93 -5.86 -22.27
CA ARG A 131 4.33 -6.06 -21.89
C ARG A 131 4.53 -6.92 -20.64
N GLY A 132 3.45 -7.35 -19.99
CA GLY A 132 3.54 -8.16 -18.78
C GLY A 132 4.00 -7.38 -17.56
N GLY A 133 3.79 -6.06 -17.50
CA GLY A 133 4.10 -5.24 -16.32
C GLY A 133 3.30 -5.63 -15.05
N LEU A 134 2.32 -6.52 -15.21
CA LEU A 134 1.41 -7.01 -14.18
C LEU A 134 1.57 -8.51 -13.87
N THR A 135 2.66 -9.15 -14.30
CA THR A 135 2.90 -10.56 -13.96
C THR A 135 3.34 -10.72 -12.51
N TRP A 136 2.77 -11.69 -11.81
CA TRP A 136 3.02 -11.99 -10.40
C TRP A 136 3.52 -13.44 -10.25
N GLU A 137 4.72 -13.68 -10.77
CA GLU A 137 5.53 -14.88 -10.50
C GLU A 137 6.72 -14.53 -9.58
#